data_AF-A0A844F9A9-F1
#
_entry.id   AF-A0A844F9A9-F1
#
_cell.length_a   1.000
_cell.length_b   1.000
_cell.length_c   1.000
_cell.angle_alpha   90.00
_cell.angle_beta   90.00
_cell.angle_gamma   90.00
#
_symmetry.space_group_name_H-M   'P 1'
#
loop_
_entity.id
_entity.type
_entity.pdbx_description
1 polymer ?
#
loop_
_entity_poly.entity_id
_entity_poly.type
_entity_poly.pdbx_seq_one_letter_code
_entity_poly.pdbx_strand_id
1 'polypeptide(L)'
;MNPYSIIVTQEGQLHFLDMDAKSNEEQLRFMQRRVIREHFLPRQQAYYQKASVRLDIYGLGRTIQYILSEADPEPPLKRREEARFHKIISRCLKDTSKHSYQDISDIRRQIPSYRKRKESHPKARKILAVAGTAILSAAVVTTVLWGGYKPEESHEPATEMAEKKSINKSAVNEGTVNKDTDDQEAADEEAYLELAMAYFLELKDYKKSLEYLALISDDYAPAKHMEAIVKALDGGGGAGEAAGVRRDLKKHLLELEKEAPKDQKDRCDLCLIKGYSLLESKDGAGNILRLGEEWLGREGLDDREVKEVKEYMASAYEQTDAFEEAAHVWEEILELESEEKKREEVYKKMAVLYEACGQKEMALNTCIKGVGELEDSKDLGILHIRLLCKDTAISRELCVQTIREYIGRMPEILEKEEFQKLQKEYEIRVEGEEVWIGN
;
A
#
# COMPACT_ATOMS: atom_id res chain seq x y z
N MET A 1 19.26 -14.60 -14.27
CA MET A 1 18.42 -14.82 -15.47
C MET A 1 17.77 -13.51 -15.94
N ASN A 2 17.62 -13.26 -17.26
CA ASN A 2 16.91 -12.11 -17.85
C ASN A 2 16.26 -12.46 -19.22
N PRO A 3 15.39 -11.63 -19.81
CA PRO A 3 14.74 -11.93 -21.10
C PRO A 3 15.72 -12.23 -22.25
N TYR A 4 16.88 -11.56 -22.27
CA TYR A 4 17.91 -11.73 -23.30
C TYR A 4 18.70 -13.04 -23.16
N SER A 5 18.57 -13.74 -22.03
CA SER A 5 19.11 -15.09 -21.84
C SER A 5 18.16 -16.19 -22.33
N ILE A 6 17.03 -15.84 -22.95
CA ILE A 6 16.02 -16.77 -23.45
C ILE A 6 15.95 -16.69 -24.98
N ILE A 7 16.08 -17.82 -25.64
CA ILE A 7 15.94 -17.99 -27.09
C ILE A 7 14.55 -18.57 -27.37
N VAL A 8 13.87 -17.99 -28.35
CA VAL A 8 12.60 -18.50 -28.88
C VAL A 8 12.85 -19.08 -30.27
N THR A 9 12.58 -20.36 -30.48
CA THR A 9 12.69 -20.97 -31.82
C THR A 9 11.52 -20.56 -32.71
N GLN A 10 11.62 -20.84 -34.01
CA GLN A 10 10.52 -20.62 -34.95
C GLN A 10 9.28 -21.46 -34.59
N GLU A 11 9.44 -22.62 -33.94
CA GLU A 11 8.31 -23.42 -33.43
C GLU A 11 7.79 -22.93 -32.07
N GLY A 12 8.29 -21.81 -31.54
CA GLY A 12 7.88 -21.24 -30.26
C GLY A 12 8.45 -21.98 -29.04
N GLN A 13 9.52 -22.76 -29.21
CA GLN A 13 10.19 -23.42 -28.08
C GLN A 13 11.13 -22.45 -27.37
N LEU A 14 11.15 -22.52 -26.04
CA LEU A 14 12.01 -21.70 -25.20
C LEU A 14 13.27 -22.48 -24.80
N HIS A 15 14.43 -21.89 -25.08
CA HIS A 15 15.73 -22.40 -24.65
C HIS A 15 16.50 -21.32 -23.89
N PHE A 16 17.43 -21.72 -23.02
CA PHE A 16 18.39 -20.78 -22.47
C PHE A 16 19.53 -20.56 -23.46
N LEU A 17 20.00 -19.31 -23.55
CA LEU A 17 21.21 -18.95 -24.25
C LEU A 17 22.41 -19.67 -23.61
N ASP A 18 23.22 -20.32 -24.42
CA ASP A 18 24.48 -20.88 -23.97
C ASP A 18 25.48 -19.76 -23.69
N MET A 19 25.79 -19.55 -22.41
CA MET A 19 26.66 -18.49 -21.93
C MET A 19 28.15 -18.80 -22.16
N ASP A 20 28.50 -20.05 -22.46
CA ASP A 20 29.88 -20.48 -22.67
C ASP A 20 30.28 -20.50 -24.17
N ALA A 21 29.29 -20.36 -25.06
CA ALA A 21 29.52 -20.31 -26.49
C ALA A 21 30.11 -18.95 -26.91
N LYS A 22 31.31 -18.98 -27.52
CA LYS A 22 32.00 -17.79 -28.05
C LYS A 22 31.17 -16.97 -29.04
N SER A 23 30.27 -17.61 -29.78
CA SER A 23 29.37 -16.94 -30.73
C SER A 23 28.39 -15.97 -30.06
N ASN A 24 28.17 -16.08 -28.74
CA ASN A 24 27.21 -15.28 -27.99
C ASN A 24 27.87 -14.14 -27.20
N GLU A 25 29.17 -13.87 -27.42
CA GLU A 25 29.92 -12.87 -26.66
C GLU A 25 29.32 -11.46 -26.74
N GLU A 26 28.75 -11.07 -27.89
CA GLU A 26 28.09 -9.78 -28.06
C GLU A 26 26.81 -9.67 -27.23
N GLN A 27 25.98 -10.71 -27.24
CA GLN A 27 24.76 -10.82 -26.42
C GLN A 27 25.10 -10.80 -24.93
N LEU A 28 26.19 -11.46 -24.52
CA LEU A 28 26.70 -11.41 -23.15
C LEU A 28 27.11 -9.98 -22.75
N ARG A 29 27.88 -9.29 -23.60
CA ARG A 29 28.27 -7.88 -23.36
C ARG A 29 27.05 -6.98 -23.26
N PHE A 30 26.03 -7.22 -24.08
CA PHE A 30 24.78 -6.49 -24.04
C PHE A 30 24.04 -6.71 -22.71
N MET A 31 23.86 -7.98 -22.29
CA MET A 31 23.24 -8.33 -21.01
C MET A 31 23.98 -7.76 -19.80
N GLN A 32 25.30 -7.58 -19.91
CA GLN A 32 26.15 -7.03 -18.86
C GLN A 32 26.12 -5.49 -18.76
N ARG A 33 25.49 -4.80 -19.72
CA ARG A 33 25.31 -3.34 -19.66
C ARG A 33 24.62 -2.96 -18.37
N ARG A 34 25.15 -1.93 -17.71
CA ARG A 34 24.69 -1.44 -16.40
C ARG A 34 23.16 -1.28 -16.35
N VAL A 35 22.59 -0.61 -17.36
CA VAL A 35 21.14 -0.36 -17.48
C VAL A 35 20.29 -1.62 -17.52
N ILE A 36 20.80 -2.71 -18.11
CA ILE A 36 20.08 -3.99 -18.15
C ILE A 36 20.28 -4.72 -16.83
N ARG A 37 21.52 -4.78 -16.32
CA ARG A 37 21.79 -5.50 -15.07
C ARG A 37 21.04 -4.94 -13.87
N GLU A 38 21.04 -3.63 -13.69
CA GLU A 38 20.37 -2.96 -12.57
C GLU A 38 18.85 -3.21 -12.56
N HIS A 39 18.28 -3.61 -13.71
CA HIS A 39 16.87 -3.93 -13.81
C HIS A 39 16.54 -5.39 -13.42
N PHE A 40 17.50 -6.31 -13.54
CA PHE A 40 17.30 -7.75 -13.31
C PHE A 40 18.09 -8.31 -12.13
N LEU A 41 18.77 -7.46 -11.35
CA LEU A 41 19.46 -7.80 -10.11
C LEU A 41 18.93 -6.98 -8.93
N PRO A 42 19.03 -7.49 -7.69
CA PRO A 42 18.76 -6.70 -6.49
C PRO A 42 19.71 -5.50 -6.41
N ARG A 43 19.21 -4.36 -5.90
CA ARG A 43 19.98 -3.10 -5.83
C ARG A 43 21.30 -3.23 -5.06
N GLN A 44 21.30 -4.02 -3.99
CA GLN A 44 22.48 -4.28 -3.14
C GLN A 44 23.51 -5.21 -3.81
N GLN A 45 23.13 -5.91 -4.89
CA GLN A 45 23.95 -6.89 -5.60
C GLN A 45 24.09 -6.52 -7.08
N ALA A 46 24.15 -5.22 -7.38
CA ALA A 46 24.19 -4.69 -8.75
C ALA A 46 25.37 -5.24 -9.58
N TYR A 47 26.41 -5.81 -8.96
CA TYR A 47 27.53 -6.48 -9.61
C TYR A 47 27.41 -8.01 -9.48
N TYR A 48 27.53 -8.72 -10.62
CA TYR A 48 27.68 -10.17 -10.64
C TYR A 48 29.02 -10.56 -10.01
N GLN A 49 29.05 -10.74 -8.69
CA GLN A 49 30.25 -11.22 -7.99
C GLN A 49 30.27 -12.75 -7.94
N LYS A 50 29.10 -13.40 -7.83
CA LYS A 50 28.97 -14.86 -7.75
C LYS A 50 27.62 -15.35 -8.28
N ALA A 51 27.61 -16.45 -9.01
CA ALA A 51 26.37 -17.13 -9.40
C ALA A 51 25.62 -17.62 -8.14
N SER A 52 24.32 -17.38 -8.10
CA SER A 52 23.47 -17.71 -6.96
C SER A 52 22.05 -18.04 -7.43
N VAL A 53 21.50 -19.15 -6.93
CA VAL A 53 20.11 -19.54 -7.17
C VAL A 53 19.14 -18.42 -6.75
N ARG A 54 19.44 -17.69 -5.68
CA ARG A 54 18.62 -16.55 -5.23
C ARG A 54 18.61 -15.41 -6.24
N LEU A 55 19.76 -15.10 -6.83
CA LEU A 55 19.85 -14.10 -7.90
C LEU A 55 19.10 -14.53 -9.15
N ASP A 56 19.11 -15.84 -9.46
CA ASP A 56 18.34 -16.37 -10.58
C ASP A 56 16.83 -16.36 -10.32
N ILE A 57 16.39 -16.62 -9.08
CA ILE A 57 15.00 -16.48 -8.65
C ILE A 57 14.54 -15.02 -8.76
N TYR A 58 15.35 -14.07 -8.29
CA TYR A 58 15.06 -12.64 -8.42
C TYR A 58 14.96 -12.22 -9.90
N GLY A 59 15.96 -12.60 -10.69
CA GLY A 59 15.99 -12.32 -12.13
C GLY A 59 14.81 -12.96 -12.87
N LEU A 60 14.37 -14.14 -12.46
CA LEU A 60 13.16 -14.79 -12.94
C LEU A 60 11.90 -13.99 -12.60
N GLY A 61 11.78 -13.47 -11.37
CA GLY A 61 10.69 -12.57 -10.98
C GLY A 61 10.60 -11.33 -11.88
N ARG A 62 11.74 -10.65 -12.09
CA ARG A 62 11.82 -9.47 -12.99
C ARG A 62 11.54 -9.82 -14.45
N THR A 63 11.95 -11.01 -14.90
CA THR A 63 11.68 -11.49 -16.26
C THR A 63 10.20 -11.77 -16.47
N ILE A 64 9.54 -12.43 -15.52
CA ILE A 64 8.08 -12.66 -15.57
C ILE A 64 7.36 -11.30 -15.56
N GLN A 65 7.77 -10.38 -14.69
CA GLN A 65 7.21 -9.03 -14.62
C GLN A 65 7.33 -8.28 -15.95
N TYR A 66 8.52 -8.32 -16.58
CA TYR A 66 8.78 -7.69 -17.87
C TYR A 66 7.92 -8.31 -18.99
N ILE A 67 7.84 -9.65 -19.06
CA ILE A 67 7.01 -10.32 -20.07
C ILE A 67 5.54 -9.92 -19.92
N LEU A 68 5.02 -9.88 -18.69
CA LEU A 68 3.63 -9.50 -18.43
C LEU A 68 3.34 -8.01 -18.66
N SER A 69 4.36 -7.13 -18.63
CA SER A 69 4.17 -5.70 -18.95
C SER A 69 4.26 -5.40 -20.44
N GLU A 70 4.99 -6.22 -21.21
CA GLU A 70 5.24 -5.99 -22.64
C GLU A 70 4.37 -6.87 -23.56
N ALA A 71 3.75 -7.91 -23.04
CA ALA A 71 2.92 -8.83 -23.82
C ALA A 71 1.46 -8.73 -23.43
N ASP A 72 0.58 -8.73 -24.44
CA ASP A 72 -0.85 -8.96 -24.28
C ASP A 72 -1.12 -10.47 -24.39
N PRO A 73 -1.37 -11.18 -23.28
CA PRO A 73 -1.56 -12.63 -23.32
C PRO A 73 -2.84 -13.00 -24.08
N GLU A 74 -2.73 -13.95 -25.00
CA GLU A 74 -3.86 -14.54 -25.72
C GLU A 74 -4.03 -16.03 -25.39
N PRO A 75 -5.15 -16.44 -24.76
CA PRO A 75 -6.23 -15.60 -24.24
C PRO A 75 -5.78 -14.73 -23.05
N PRO A 76 -6.51 -13.63 -22.75
CA PRO A 76 -6.21 -12.79 -21.58
C PRO A 76 -6.16 -13.62 -20.30
N LEU A 77 -5.24 -13.26 -19.40
CA LEU A 77 -5.14 -13.91 -18.10
C LEU A 77 -6.44 -13.72 -17.33
N LYS A 78 -6.88 -14.78 -16.64
CA LYS A 78 -7.95 -14.66 -15.66
C LYS A 78 -7.42 -13.94 -14.43
N ARG A 79 -8.29 -13.25 -13.70
CA ARG A 79 -7.97 -12.63 -12.40
C ARG A 79 -7.23 -13.56 -11.43
N ARG A 80 -7.60 -14.85 -11.38
CA ARG A 80 -6.89 -15.87 -10.56
C ARG A 80 -5.47 -16.16 -11.06
N GLU A 81 -5.25 -16.12 -12.37
CA GLU A 81 -3.93 -16.33 -12.97
C GLU A 81 -3.04 -15.10 -12.77
N GLU A 82 -3.61 -13.90 -12.92
CA GLU A 82 -2.96 -12.63 -12.57
C GLU A 82 -2.53 -12.61 -11.10
N ALA A 83 -3.43 -12.96 -10.17
CA ALA A 83 -3.12 -13.02 -8.74
C ALA A 83 -1.98 -14.02 -8.44
N ARG A 84 -1.98 -15.18 -9.09
CA ARG A 84 -0.88 -16.16 -8.96
C ARG A 84 0.44 -15.61 -9.47
N PHE A 85 0.46 -14.95 -10.63
CA PHE A 85 1.68 -14.33 -11.15
C PHE A 85 2.18 -13.20 -10.25
N HIS A 86 1.29 -12.38 -9.68
CA HIS A 86 1.67 -11.36 -8.69
C HIS A 86 2.29 -11.98 -7.44
N LYS A 87 1.71 -13.06 -6.89
CA LYS A 87 2.27 -13.78 -5.74
C LYS A 87 3.64 -14.39 -6.04
N ILE A 88 3.81 -14.95 -7.25
CA ILE A 88 5.09 -15.46 -7.72
C ILE A 88 6.12 -14.33 -7.82
N ILE A 89 5.80 -13.23 -8.50
CA ILE A 89 6.70 -12.08 -8.67
C ILE A 89 7.09 -11.52 -7.30
N SER A 90 6.13 -11.24 -6.42
CA SER A 90 6.39 -10.68 -5.08
C SER A 90 7.38 -11.53 -4.29
N ARG A 91 7.17 -12.85 -4.24
CA ARG A 91 8.05 -13.78 -3.52
C ARG A 91 9.42 -13.97 -4.19
N CYS A 92 9.52 -13.78 -5.51
CA CYS A 92 10.80 -13.77 -6.20
C CYS A 92 11.62 -12.50 -5.91
N LEU A 93 10.95 -11.34 -5.75
CA LEU A 93 11.62 -10.04 -5.61
C LEU A 93 12.04 -9.69 -4.16
N LYS A 94 11.43 -10.32 -3.14
CA LYS A 94 11.78 -10.12 -1.72
C LYS A 94 12.97 -10.99 -1.29
N ASP A 95 14.15 -10.79 -1.88
CA ASP A 95 15.33 -11.67 -1.74
C ASP A 95 15.92 -11.77 -0.30
N THR A 96 15.60 -10.84 0.58
CA THR A 96 15.97 -10.83 2.02
C THR A 96 14.91 -11.44 2.94
N SER A 97 13.71 -11.73 2.43
CA SER A 97 12.57 -12.19 3.25
C SER A 97 12.59 -13.70 3.52
N LYS A 98 12.10 -14.12 4.70
CA LYS A 98 11.83 -15.52 5.06
C LYS A 98 10.82 -16.20 4.11
N HIS A 99 10.03 -15.42 3.38
CA HIS A 99 9.03 -15.91 2.43
C HIS A 99 9.52 -16.05 0.99
N SER A 100 10.79 -15.70 0.73
CA SER A 100 11.42 -15.86 -0.59
C SER A 100 11.50 -17.32 -1.02
N TYR A 101 11.39 -17.57 -2.32
CA TYR A 101 11.64 -18.91 -2.85
C TYR A 101 13.09 -19.30 -2.64
N GLN A 102 13.33 -20.51 -2.14
CA GLN A 102 14.66 -21.09 -2.04
C GLN A 102 14.96 -22.03 -3.22
N ASP A 103 13.93 -22.58 -3.88
CA ASP A 103 14.03 -23.50 -5.01
C ASP A 103 13.10 -23.07 -6.16
N ILE A 104 13.62 -23.16 -7.39
CA ILE A 104 12.88 -22.90 -8.63
C ILE A 104 11.69 -23.86 -8.80
N SER A 105 11.80 -25.06 -8.22
CA SER A 105 10.74 -26.09 -8.25
C SER A 105 9.44 -25.60 -7.62
N ASP A 106 9.53 -24.77 -6.57
CA ASP A 106 8.36 -24.20 -5.89
C ASP A 106 7.64 -23.16 -6.76
N ILE A 107 8.43 -22.39 -7.52
CA ILE A 107 7.91 -21.43 -8.51
C ILE A 107 7.17 -22.19 -9.60
N ARG A 108 7.81 -23.23 -10.17
CA ARG A 108 7.24 -24.06 -11.24
C ARG A 108 5.87 -24.66 -10.85
N ARG A 109 5.70 -25.08 -9.59
CA ARG A 109 4.43 -25.66 -9.11
C ARG A 109 3.28 -24.64 -9.07
N GLN A 110 3.60 -23.35 -8.94
CA GLN A 110 2.60 -22.29 -8.81
C GLN A 110 2.25 -21.61 -10.13
N ILE A 111 3.10 -21.74 -11.16
CA ILE A 111 2.83 -21.19 -12.50
C ILE A 111 1.51 -21.79 -13.02
N PRO A 112 0.51 -20.94 -13.37
CA PRO A 112 -0.74 -21.41 -13.95
C PRO A 112 -0.51 -22.22 -15.23
N SER A 113 -1.04 -23.44 -15.30
CA SER A 113 -0.99 -24.24 -16.52
C SER A 113 -2.18 -23.90 -17.43
N TYR A 114 -1.90 -23.36 -18.61
CA TYR A 114 -2.92 -23.22 -19.65
C TYR A 114 -3.31 -24.60 -20.18
N ARG A 115 -4.58 -25.00 -20.00
CA ARG A 115 -5.17 -26.17 -20.66
C ARG A 115 -6.12 -25.68 -21.74
N LYS A 116 -5.72 -25.82 -23.01
CA LYS A 116 -6.62 -25.63 -24.15
C LYS A 116 -7.83 -26.54 -23.95
N ARG A 117 -9.03 -25.98 -23.75
CA ARG A 117 -10.26 -26.78 -23.67
C ARG A 117 -10.35 -27.60 -24.95
N LYS A 118 -10.35 -28.94 -24.84
CA LYS A 118 -10.89 -29.77 -25.92
C LYS A 118 -12.36 -29.37 -26.05
N GLU A 119 -12.83 -29.12 -27.26
CA GLU A 119 -14.25 -28.92 -27.53
C GLU A 119 -15.02 -30.09 -26.93
N SER A 120 -15.66 -29.84 -25.80
CA SER A 120 -16.51 -30.81 -25.14
C SER A 120 -17.89 -30.63 -25.75
N HIS A 121 -18.24 -31.49 -26.71
CA HIS A 121 -19.65 -31.73 -26.98
C HIS A 121 -20.33 -32.11 -25.67
N PRO A 122 -21.37 -31.39 -25.23
CA PRO A 122 -21.98 -31.63 -23.93
C PRO A 122 -22.60 -33.03 -23.94
N LYS A 123 -21.97 -33.99 -23.28
CA LYS A 123 -22.64 -35.24 -22.92
C LYS A 123 -23.69 -34.88 -21.88
N ALA A 124 -24.93 -34.82 -22.34
CA ALA A 124 -26.12 -34.72 -21.53
C ALA A 124 -26.10 -35.78 -20.41
N ARG A 125 -25.72 -35.36 -19.20
CA ARG A 125 -26.08 -36.02 -17.94
C ARG A 125 -25.79 -35.05 -16.80
N LYS A 126 -26.85 -34.72 -16.06
CA LYS A 126 -26.95 -33.82 -14.89
C LYS A 126 -27.41 -32.36 -15.12
N ILE A 127 -28.35 -32.14 -16.05
CA ILE A 127 -29.38 -31.10 -15.88
C ILE A 127 -30.73 -31.78 -16.10
N LEU A 128 -31.18 -32.51 -15.08
CA LEU A 128 -32.55 -33.02 -14.98
C LEU A 128 -32.93 -33.08 -13.50
N ALA A 129 -32.95 -31.92 -12.84
CA ALA A 129 -33.50 -31.77 -11.48
C ALA A 129 -33.96 -30.34 -11.11
N VAL A 130 -33.91 -29.36 -12.03
CA VAL A 130 -34.40 -27.98 -11.73
C VAL A 130 -35.32 -27.42 -12.82
N ALA A 131 -35.73 -28.24 -13.80
CA ALA A 131 -36.71 -27.86 -14.83
C ALA A 131 -38.09 -28.49 -14.57
N GLY A 132 -38.52 -28.53 -13.29
CA GLY A 132 -39.77 -29.15 -12.84
C GLY A 132 -40.75 -28.22 -12.15
N THR A 133 -40.49 -26.91 -12.06
CA THR A 133 -41.40 -25.93 -11.42
C THR A 133 -41.35 -24.56 -12.09
N ALA A 134 -41.41 -24.51 -13.43
CA ALA A 134 -41.56 -23.25 -14.16
C ALA A 134 -42.52 -23.36 -15.36
N ILE A 135 -43.53 -24.24 -15.27
CA ILE A 135 -44.70 -24.21 -16.15
C ILE A 135 -45.95 -24.48 -15.31
N LEU A 136 -46.45 -23.44 -14.64
CA LEU A 136 -47.88 -23.16 -14.53
C LEU A 136 -48.05 -21.63 -14.58
N SER A 137 -47.86 -21.14 -15.80
CA SER A 137 -48.59 -20.06 -16.48
C SER A 137 -49.28 -18.99 -15.63
N ALA A 138 -48.82 -17.76 -15.85
CA ALA A 138 -49.69 -16.59 -15.90
C ALA A 138 -50.82 -16.81 -16.94
N ALA A 139 -52.08 -16.65 -16.51
CA ALA A 139 -53.17 -16.19 -17.36
C ALA A 139 -54.34 -15.71 -16.47
N VAL A 140 -54.51 -14.39 -16.40
CA VAL A 140 -55.66 -13.72 -15.79
C VAL A 140 -56.83 -13.72 -16.80
N VAL A 141 -57.97 -14.28 -16.35
CA VAL A 141 -59.37 -13.98 -16.70
C VAL A 141 -59.86 -14.22 -18.14
N THR A 142 -60.83 -15.14 -18.29
CA THR A 142 -62.14 -14.86 -18.90
C THR A 142 -63.19 -15.95 -18.60
N THR A 143 -64.39 -15.47 -18.25
CA THR A 143 -65.74 -16.06 -18.43
C THR A 143 -66.24 -17.24 -17.58
N VAL A 144 -67.04 -16.85 -16.57
CA VAL A 144 -68.39 -17.31 -16.16
C VAL A 144 -68.91 -18.66 -16.71
N LEU A 145 -69.30 -19.57 -15.82
CA LEU A 145 -70.69 -20.10 -15.63
C LEU A 145 -70.68 -21.50 -15.00
N TRP A 146 -71.56 -21.66 -13.99
CA TRP A 146 -72.04 -22.91 -13.37
C TRP A 146 -71.02 -23.78 -12.63
N GLY A 147 -71.24 -24.19 -11.37
CA GLY A 147 -72.44 -24.15 -10.55
C GLY A 147 -72.39 -25.30 -9.53
N GLY A 148 -73.08 -25.13 -8.40
CA GLY A 148 -73.40 -26.18 -7.43
C GLY A 148 -72.40 -26.28 -6.27
N TYR A 149 -72.70 -25.68 -5.11
CA TYR A 149 -73.40 -26.32 -3.97
C TYR A 149 -72.51 -27.32 -3.22
N LYS A 150 -72.45 -27.39 -1.88
CA LYS A 150 -72.91 -26.61 -0.71
C LYS A 150 -72.27 -27.35 0.52
N PRO A 151 -72.44 -26.89 1.77
CA PRO A 151 -71.39 -26.85 2.79
C PRO A 151 -71.70 -27.74 4.02
N GLU A 152 -71.08 -27.40 5.16
CA GLU A 152 -71.41 -27.78 6.55
C GLU A 152 -70.90 -29.17 7.01
N GLU A 153 -70.39 -29.38 8.24
CA GLU A 153 -70.60 -28.64 9.48
C GLU A 153 -69.56 -29.02 10.56
N SER A 154 -69.14 -28.00 11.34
CA SER A 154 -68.97 -27.96 12.81
C SER A 154 -68.15 -29.02 13.57
N HIS A 155 -67.12 -28.57 14.32
CA HIS A 155 -67.25 -28.21 15.74
C HIS A 155 -65.85 -27.92 16.36
N GLU A 156 -65.68 -26.70 16.89
CA GLU A 156 -64.71 -26.40 17.96
C GLU A 156 -65.31 -26.78 19.33
N PRO A 157 -64.49 -27.09 20.35
CA PRO A 157 -64.07 -26.01 21.26
C PRO A 157 -62.59 -26.05 21.67
N ALA A 158 -62.10 -24.87 22.06
CA ALA A 158 -60.84 -24.62 22.76
C ALA A 158 -60.74 -25.45 24.07
N THR A 159 -59.56 -25.79 24.62
CA THR A 159 -58.60 -24.84 25.19
C THR A 159 -57.28 -25.53 25.56
N GLU A 160 -56.20 -24.77 25.39
CA GLU A 160 -54.96 -24.71 26.20
C GLU A 160 -53.86 -25.80 26.18
N MET A 161 -52.65 -25.23 26.32
CA MET A 161 -51.36 -25.82 26.67
C MET A 161 -50.51 -26.45 25.56
N ALA A 162 -49.67 -25.58 25.01
CA ALA A 162 -48.44 -25.90 24.32
C ALA A 162 -47.42 -26.55 25.27
N GLU A 163 -47.09 -27.83 25.04
CA GLU A 163 -45.73 -28.37 25.18
C GLU A 163 -45.62 -29.81 24.63
N LYS A 164 -44.57 -30.05 23.82
CA LYS A 164 -43.77 -31.29 23.65
C LYS A 164 -44.50 -32.66 23.50
N LYS A 165 -44.24 -33.37 22.38
CA LYS A 165 -43.28 -34.52 22.26
C LYS A 165 -43.47 -35.35 20.97
N SER A 166 -42.40 -35.45 20.17
CA SER A 166 -41.74 -36.68 19.67
C SER A 166 -42.43 -37.74 18.78
N ILE A 167 -41.56 -38.43 17.99
CA ILE A 167 -41.61 -39.79 17.39
C ILE A 167 -41.93 -39.77 15.88
N ASN A 168 -41.15 -40.30 14.91
CA ASN A 168 -39.96 -41.18 14.82
C ASN A 168 -39.22 -40.86 13.49
N LYS A 169 -37.89 -40.80 13.38
CA LYS A 169 -36.82 -41.82 13.53
C LYS A 169 -36.73 -42.83 12.36
N SER A 170 -35.85 -42.51 11.42
CA SER A 170 -34.98 -43.44 10.67
C SER A 170 -33.73 -42.63 10.27
N ALA A 171 -32.73 -42.47 11.15
CA ALA A 171 -31.63 -43.38 11.40
C ALA A 171 -30.69 -43.58 10.19
N VAL A 172 -29.53 -42.89 10.30
CA VAL A 172 -28.20 -43.21 9.73
C VAL A 172 -28.06 -42.97 8.22
N ASN A 173 -27.29 -41.97 7.76
CA ASN A 173 -25.83 -41.92 7.93
C ASN A 173 -25.30 -40.49 8.15
N GLU A 174 -24.68 -40.27 9.31
CA GLU A 174 -23.71 -39.19 9.53
C GLU A 174 -22.41 -39.52 8.80
N GLY A 175 -21.70 -38.47 8.36
CA GLY A 175 -20.27 -38.55 8.03
C GLY A 175 -19.95 -38.22 6.59
N THR A 176 -19.93 -36.92 6.27
CA THR A 176 -18.94 -36.21 5.43
C THR A 176 -19.50 -34.83 5.06
N VAL A 177 -19.52 -33.91 6.03
CA VAL A 177 -19.86 -32.51 5.77
C VAL A 177 -18.62 -31.81 5.18
N ASN A 178 -18.80 -31.28 3.98
CA ASN A 178 -18.16 -30.11 3.37
C ASN A 178 -17.15 -29.38 4.26
N LYS A 179 -15.87 -29.76 4.19
CA LYS A 179 -14.76 -28.98 4.74
C LYS A 179 -13.96 -28.31 3.62
N ASP A 180 -13.86 -28.99 2.48
CA ASP A 180 -13.08 -28.54 1.33
C ASP A 180 -13.64 -27.32 0.58
N THR A 181 -14.94 -26.99 0.74
CA THR A 181 -15.54 -25.80 0.09
C THR A 181 -15.33 -24.53 0.90
N ASP A 182 -15.55 -24.59 2.22
CA ASP A 182 -15.43 -23.43 3.12
C ASP A 182 -13.96 -23.02 3.27
N ASP A 183 -13.05 -23.99 3.38
CA ASP A 183 -11.60 -23.75 3.43
C ASP A 183 -11.09 -23.12 2.12
N GLN A 184 -11.72 -23.43 0.98
CA GLN A 184 -11.33 -22.90 -0.33
C GLN A 184 -11.90 -21.50 -0.59
N GLU A 185 -13.08 -21.19 -0.06
CA GLU A 185 -13.71 -19.87 -0.13
C GLU A 185 -12.95 -18.87 0.74
N ALA A 186 -12.62 -19.24 1.98
CA ALA A 186 -11.77 -18.42 2.86
C ALA A 186 -10.38 -18.13 2.26
N ALA A 187 -9.75 -19.12 1.63
CA ALA A 187 -8.46 -18.93 0.95
C ALA A 187 -8.54 -18.01 -0.27
N ASP A 188 -9.67 -17.98 -0.98
CA ASP A 188 -9.90 -17.06 -2.09
C ASP A 188 -10.16 -15.62 -1.58
N GLU A 189 -10.90 -15.46 -0.46
CA GLU A 189 -11.14 -14.16 0.20
C GLU A 189 -9.86 -13.52 0.75
N GLU A 190 -9.03 -14.29 1.46
CA GLU A 190 -7.73 -13.86 1.95
C GLU A 190 -6.83 -13.39 0.81
N ALA A 191 -6.85 -14.08 -0.35
CA ALA A 191 -6.08 -13.69 -1.52
C ALA A 191 -6.57 -12.39 -2.17
N TYR A 192 -7.88 -12.14 -2.19
CA TYR A 192 -8.44 -10.87 -2.65
C TYR A 192 -8.12 -9.72 -1.68
N LEU A 193 -8.11 -9.98 -0.37
CA LEU A 193 -7.70 -9.00 0.64
C LEU A 193 -6.22 -8.63 0.47
N GLU A 194 -5.33 -9.61 0.29
CA GLU A 194 -3.90 -9.37 0.00
C GLU A 194 -3.74 -8.44 -1.21
N LEU A 195 -4.53 -8.65 -2.25
CA LEU A 195 -4.46 -7.87 -3.49
C LEU A 195 -5.03 -6.46 -3.33
N ALA A 196 -6.13 -6.32 -2.60
CA ALA A 196 -6.69 -5.02 -2.24
C ALA A 196 -5.67 -4.18 -1.46
N MET A 197 -4.98 -4.78 -0.48
CA MET A 197 -3.91 -4.11 0.26
C MET A 197 -2.72 -3.77 -0.63
N ALA A 198 -2.41 -4.59 -1.65
CA ALA A 198 -1.33 -4.33 -2.59
C ALA A 198 -1.59 -3.09 -3.47
N TYR A 199 -2.81 -2.95 -3.98
CA TYR A 199 -3.20 -1.77 -4.74
C TYR A 199 -3.24 -0.52 -3.86
N PHE A 200 -3.69 -0.67 -2.62
CA PHE A 200 -3.78 0.43 -1.67
C PHE A 200 -2.41 0.94 -1.20
N LEU A 201 -1.55 0.05 -0.69
CA LEU A 201 -0.30 0.42 -0.03
C LEU A 201 0.81 0.74 -1.03
N GLU A 202 1.08 -0.18 -1.96
CA GLU A 202 2.22 -0.07 -2.87
C GLU A 202 1.91 0.78 -4.12
N LEU A 203 0.71 0.65 -4.68
CA LEU A 203 0.35 1.31 -5.94
C LEU A 203 -0.46 2.60 -5.76
N LYS A 204 -0.96 2.86 -4.54
CA LYS A 204 -1.84 3.99 -4.23
C LYS A 204 -3.06 4.11 -5.19
N ASP A 205 -3.53 2.97 -5.70
CA ASP A 205 -4.70 2.87 -6.56
C ASP A 205 -5.91 2.44 -5.71
N TYR A 206 -6.52 3.43 -5.06
CA TYR A 206 -7.64 3.21 -4.16
C TYR A 206 -8.85 2.61 -4.90
N LYS A 207 -9.08 2.97 -6.16
CA LYS A 207 -10.20 2.45 -6.96
C LYS A 207 -10.05 0.96 -7.21
N LYS A 208 -8.89 0.51 -7.68
CA LYS A 208 -8.63 -0.93 -7.85
C LYS A 208 -8.65 -1.69 -6.53
N SER A 209 -8.15 -1.09 -5.46
CA SER A 209 -8.26 -1.69 -4.12
C SER A 209 -9.74 -1.96 -3.76
N LEU A 210 -10.62 -0.98 -3.96
CA LEU A 210 -12.06 -1.13 -3.73
C LEU A 210 -12.71 -2.18 -4.66
N GLU A 211 -12.29 -2.27 -5.93
CA GLU A 211 -12.77 -3.30 -6.86
C GLU A 211 -12.48 -4.72 -6.37
N TYR A 212 -11.30 -4.95 -5.77
CA TYR A 212 -10.96 -6.27 -5.20
C TYR A 212 -11.68 -6.54 -3.88
N LEU A 213 -11.88 -5.52 -3.05
CA LEU A 213 -12.66 -5.67 -1.82
C LEU A 213 -14.12 -6.04 -2.10
N ALA A 214 -14.70 -5.49 -3.18
CA ALA A 214 -16.06 -5.83 -3.60
C ALA A 214 -16.22 -7.28 -4.14
N LEU A 215 -15.13 -8.03 -4.32
CA LEU A 215 -15.17 -9.46 -4.70
C LEU A 215 -15.20 -10.40 -3.49
N ILE A 216 -15.00 -9.87 -2.29
CA ILE A 216 -14.99 -10.62 -1.04
C ILE A 216 -16.41 -10.65 -0.48
N SER A 217 -16.80 -11.74 0.20
CA SER A 217 -18.12 -11.82 0.83
C SER A 217 -18.33 -10.71 1.86
N ASP A 218 -19.54 -10.17 1.94
CA ASP A 218 -19.93 -9.18 2.93
C ASP A 218 -19.80 -9.71 4.38
N ASP A 219 -19.80 -11.04 4.55
CA ASP A 219 -19.63 -11.72 5.84
C ASP A 219 -18.17 -11.77 6.29
N TYR A 220 -17.20 -11.52 5.40
CA TYR A 220 -15.78 -11.47 5.73
C TYR A 220 -15.40 -10.09 6.26
N ALA A 221 -15.53 -9.94 7.58
CA ALA A 221 -15.46 -8.67 8.27
C ALA A 221 -14.18 -7.82 8.02
N PRO A 222 -12.96 -8.39 7.90
CA PRO A 222 -11.77 -7.60 7.58
C PRO A 222 -11.87 -6.81 6.27
N ALA A 223 -12.50 -7.37 5.23
CA ALA A 223 -12.65 -6.69 3.94
C ALA A 223 -13.55 -5.45 4.05
N LYS A 224 -14.65 -5.54 4.81
CA LYS A 224 -15.55 -4.42 5.08
C LYS A 224 -14.84 -3.27 5.80
N HIS A 225 -14.00 -3.60 6.78
CA HIS A 225 -13.25 -2.59 7.53
C HIS A 225 -12.14 -1.97 6.67
N MET A 226 -11.46 -2.78 5.87
CA MET A 226 -10.49 -2.31 4.89
C MET A 226 -11.13 -1.36 3.86
N GLU A 227 -12.33 -1.67 3.38
CA GLU A 227 -13.05 -0.83 2.41
C GLU A 227 -13.35 0.57 2.97
N ALA A 228 -13.76 0.65 4.24
CA ALA A 228 -14.00 1.93 4.91
C ALA A 228 -12.72 2.78 5.01
N ILE A 229 -11.58 2.16 5.32
CA ILE A 229 -10.28 2.84 5.40
C ILE A 229 -9.85 3.34 4.02
N VAL A 230 -9.95 2.50 3.00
CA VAL A 230 -9.58 2.86 1.61
C VAL A 230 -10.47 4.01 1.10
N LYS A 231 -11.78 3.96 1.33
CA LYS A 231 -12.70 5.06 0.98
C LYS A 231 -12.37 6.36 1.69
N ALA A 232 -12.00 6.29 2.97
CA ALA A 232 -11.61 7.48 3.73
C ALA A 232 -10.35 8.15 3.16
N LEU A 233 -9.38 7.34 2.71
CA LEU A 233 -8.11 7.79 2.13
C LEU A 233 -8.24 8.27 0.68
N ASP A 234 -9.13 7.66 -0.12
CA ASP A 234 -9.46 8.14 -1.47
C ASP A 234 -10.15 9.51 -1.45
N GLY A 235 -10.74 9.90 -0.32
CA GLY A 235 -11.45 11.17 -0.16
C GLY A 235 -12.83 11.20 -0.79
N GLY A 236 -13.35 10.03 -1.19
CA GLY A 236 -14.68 9.71 -1.72
C GLY A 236 -15.54 10.86 -2.25
N GLY A 237 -15.71 10.94 -3.57
CA GLY A 237 -16.93 11.46 -4.24
C GLY A 237 -17.47 12.87 -3.91
N GLY A 238 -16.83 13.65 -3.04
CA GLY A 238 -17.28 14.97 -2.59
C GLY A 238 -17.25 15.15 -1.06
N ALA A 239 -17.18 16.40 -0.60
CA ALA A 239 -16.94 16.77 0.80
C ALA A 239 -17.94 16.21 1.83
N GLY A 240 -19.18 15.88 1.41
CA GLY A 240 -20.22 15.35 2.29
C GLY A 240 -20.10 13.85 2.61
N GLU A 241 -19.72 13.02 1.64
CA GLU A 241 -19.53 11.57 1.83
C GLU A 241 -18.26 11.28 2.64
N ALA A 242 -17.19 12.02 2.37
CA ALA A 242 -15.94 11.93 3.12
C ALA A 242 -16.10 12.25 4.62
N ALA A 243 -17.02 13.17 4.98
CA ALA A 243 -17.33 13.50 6.37
C ALA A 243 -18.16 12.41 7.08
N GLY A 244 -19.02 11.71 6.33
CA GLY A 244 -19.78 10.56 6.84
C GLY A 244 -18.89 9.36 7.12
N VAL A 245 -18.02 9.00 6.17
CA VAL A 245 -17.08 7.87 6.28
C VAL A 245 -16.07 8.09 7.42
N ARG A 246 -15.59 9.32 7.64
CA ARG A 246 -14.69 9.65 8.75
C ARG A 246 -15.33 9.51 10.14
N ARG A 247 -16.66 9.69 10.26
CA ARG A 247 -17.36 9.62 11.54
C ARG A 247 -17.26 8.24 12.19
N ASP A 248 -17.32 7.18 11.38
CA ASP A 248 -17.25 5.79 11.83
C ASP A 248 -15.86 5.15 11.61
N LEU A 249 -14.90 5.88 11.05
CA LEU A 249 -13.57 5.36 10.72
C LEU A 249 -12.85 4.78 11.94
N LYS A 250 -12.92 5.45 13.11
CA LYS A 250 -12.32 4.94 14.36
C LYS A 250 -12.82 3.54 14.70
N LYS A 251 -14.11 3.27 14.51
CA LYS A 251 -14.71 1.95 14.76
C LYS A 251 -14.13 0.92 13.79
N HIS A 252 -14.08 1.24 12.51
CA HIS A 252 -13.54 0.34 11.48
C HIS A 252 -12.06 -0.01 11.72
N LEU A 253 -11.25 0.96 12.15
CA LEU A 253 -9.86 0.73 12.52
C LEU A 253 -9.72 -0.24 13.70
N LEU A 254 -10.51 -0.02 14.76
CA LEU A 254 -10.48 -0.89 15.94
C LEU A 254 -10.95 -2.32 15.65
N GLU A 255 -11.96 -2.50 14.79
CA GLU A 255 -12.43 -3.85 14.44
C GLU A 255 -11.46 -4.55 13.47
N LEU A 256 -10.89 -3.85 12.49
CA LEU A 256 -9.85 -4.44 11.62
C LEU A 256 -8.65 -4.93 12.43
N GLU A 257 -8.22 -4.17 13.45
CA GLU A 257 -7.11 -4.59 14.30
C GLU A 257 -7.40 -5.89 15.09
N LYS A 258 -8.66 -6.11 15.49
CA LYS A 258 -9.09 -7.34 16.19
C LYS A 258 -9.24 -8.53 15.25
N GLU A 259 -9.72 -8.27 14.04
CA GLU A 259 -10.14 -9.30 13.09
C GLU A 259 -9.08 -9.58 12.01
N ALA A 260 -7.97 -8.85 12.01
CA ALA A 260 -6.89 -9.01 11.04
C ALA A 260 -6.42 -10.47 10.93
N PRO A 261 -6.36 -11.04 9.70
CA PRO A 261 -5.84 -12.39 9.50
C PRO A 261 -4.41 -12.49 10.00
N LYS A 262 -4.08 -13.57 10.72
CA LYS A 262 -2.78 -13.69 11.42
C LYS A 262 -1.57 -13.63 10.48
N ASP A 263 -1.72 -14.15 9.27
CA ASP A 263 -0.71 -14.19 8.21
C ASP A 263 -0.59 -12.85 7.47
N GLN A 264 -1.60 -11.99 7.56
CA GLN A 264 -1.65 -10.68 6.92
C GLN A 264 -1.57 -9.51 7.90
N LYS A 265 -1.47 -9.80 9.21
CA LYS A 265 -1.45 -8.83 10.30
C LYS A 265 -0.51 -7.68 10.00
N ASP A 266 0.69 -7.99 9.53
CA ASP A 266 1.69 -7.01 9.18
C ASP A 266 1.12 -5.95 8.23
N ARG A 267 0.59 -6.37 7.08
CA ARG A 267 0.02 -5.45 6.08
C ARG A 267 -1.16 -4.67 6.63
N CYS A 268 -2.00 -5.31 7.45
CA CYS A 268 -3.10 -4.65 8.13
C CYS A 268 -2.60 -3.53 9.06
N ASP A 269 -1.50 -3.74 9.79
CA ASP A 269 -0.93 -2.70 10.66
C ASP A 269 -0.54 -1.43 9.89
N LEU A 270 0.05 -1.58 8.69
CA LEU A 270 0.35 -0.41 7.85
C LEU A 270 -0.92 0.29 7.36
N CYS A 271 -1.97 -0.47 7.06
CA CYS A 271 -3.28 0.10 6.71
C CYS A 271 -3.89 0.86 7.89
N LEU A 272 -3.76 0.31 9.10
CA LEU A 272 -4.20 0.93 10.34
C LEU A 272 -3.43 2.22 10.63
N ILE A 273 -2.11 2.23 10.52
CA ILE A 273 -1.27 3.44 10.67
C ILE A 273 -1.76 4.55 9.73
N LYS A 274 -1.94 4.24 8.44
CA LYS A 274 -2.46 5.19 7.45
C LYS A 274 -3.87 5.66 7.78
N GLY A 275 -4.75 4.76 8.22
CA GLY A 275 -6.12 5.10 8.56
C GLY A 275 -6.24 5.95 9.83
N TYR A 276 -5.47 5.64 10.89
CA TYR A 276 -5.42 6.43 12.11
C TYR A 276 -4.88 7.85 11.86
N SER A 277 -4.01 8.04 10.86
CA SER A 277 -3.50 9.36 10.48
C SER A 277 -4.60 10.33 10.04
N LEU A 278 -5.78 9.84 9.65
CA LEU A 278 -6.94 10.65 9.27
C LEU A 278 -7.81 11.13 10.44
N LEU A 279 -7.60 10.62 11.66
CA LEU A 279 -8.49 10.90 12.79
C LEU A 279 -8.17 12.21 13.54
N GLU A 280 -7.03 12.86 13.26
CA GLU A 280 -6.57 14.11 13.88
C GLU A 280 -6.86 14.19 15.40
N SER A 281 -6.60 13.09 16.12
CA SER A 281 -6.95 12.94 17.53
C SER A 281 -5.81 12.32 18.31
N LYS A 282 -5.67 12.68 19.59
CA LYS A 282 -4.62 12.12 20.46
C LYS A 282 -4.69 10.60 20.57
N ASP A 283 -5.89 10.02 20.57
CA ASP A 283 -6.08 8.57 20.52
C ASP A 283 -5.56 7.97 19.21
N GLY A 284 -5.81 8.62 18.07
CA GLY A 284 -5.30 8.19 16.76
C GLY A 284 -3.76 8.24 16.72
N ALA A 285 -3.19 9.35 17.19
CA ALA A 285 -1.75 9.52 17.31
C ALA A 285 -1.11 8.43 18.19
N GLY A 286 -1.69 8.14 19.36
CA GLY A 286 -1.22 7.06 20.23
C GLY A 286 -1.24 5.68 19.57
N ASN A 287 -2.24 5.38 18.74
CA ASN A 287 -2.28 4.13 17.97
C ASN A 287 -1.23 4.09 16.86
N ILE A 288 -0.96 5.21 16.18
CA ILE A 288 0.11 5.29 15.19
C ILE A 288 1.47 4.99 15.84
N LEU A 289 1.74 5.58 17.00
CA LEU A 289 3.00 5.37 17.71
C LEU A 289 3.17 3.90 18.13
N ARG A 290 2.15 3.31 18.75
CA ARG A 290 2.18 1.89 19.14
C ARG A 290 2.39 0.96 17.96
N LEU A 291 1.59 1.10 16.90
CA LEU A 291 1.70 0.26 15.70
C LEU A 291 3.01 0.50 14.96
N GLY A 292 3.51 1.74 14.97
CA GLY A 292 4.79 2.12 14.38
C GLY A 292 5.97 1.46 15.09
N GLU A 293 5.99 1.45 16.43
CA GLU A 293 7.00 0.73 17.22
C GLU A 293 6.95 -0.79 16.96
N GLU A 294 5.75 -1.38 16.94
CA GLU A 294 5.56 -2.81 16.60
C GLU A 294 6.07 -3.11 15.18
N TRP A 295 5.80 -2.23 14.21
CA TRP A 295 6.25 -2.37 12.84
C TRP A 295 7.78 -2.26 12.73
N LEU A 296 8.38 -1.23 13.33
CA LEU A 296 9.82 -0.98 13.27
C LEU A 296 10.66 -2.03 14.03
N GLY A 297 10.04 -2.79 14.95
CA GLY A 297 10.67 -3.94 15.60
C GLY A 297 10.90 -5.15 14.70
N ARG A 298 10.45 -5.13 13.43
CA ARG A 298 10.56 -6.24 12.49
C ARG A 298 11.93 -6.33 11.82
N GLU A 299 12.34 -7.55 11.51
CA GLU A 299 13.56 -7.80 10.74
C GLU A 299 13.33 -7.63 9.24
N GLY A 300 14.32 -7.09 8.52
CA GLY A 300 14.35 -7.09 7.07
C GLY A 300 13.54 -5.99 6.38
N LEU A 301 13.18 -4.94 7.12
CA LEU A 301 12.62 -3.71 6.54
C LEU A 301 13.68 -2.99 5.71
N ASP A 302 13.26 -2.41 4.58
CA ASP A 302 14.12 -1.51 3.81
C ASP A 302 14.01 -0.05 4.31
N ASP A 303 14.98 0.79 3.93
CA ASP A 303 15.02 2.20 4.35
C ASP A 303 13.78 2.99 3.94
N ARG A 304 13.09 2.58 2.86
CA ARG A 304 11.86 3.25 2.41
C ARG A 304 10.69 2.89 3.33
N GLU A 305 10.55 1.62 3.69
CA GLU A 305 9.53 1.15 4.64
C GLU A 305 9.73 1.78 6.02
N VAL A 306 10.99 1.85 6.48
CA VAL A 306 11.34 2.50 7.75
C VAL A 306 10.98 3.98 7.72
N LYS A 307 11.39 4.71 6.67
CA LYS A 307 11.07 6.15 6.54
C LYS A 307 9.57 6.41 6.49
N GLU A 308 8.82 5.64 5.70
CA GLU A 308 7.38 5.83 5.56
C GLU A 308 6.66 5.72 6.91
N VAL A 309 6.99 4.72 7.74
CA VAL A 309 6.39 4.58 9.07
C VAL A 309 6.83 5.69 10.02
N LYS A 310 8.12 6.07 9.98
CA LYS A 310 8.63 7.18 10.78
C LYS A 310 7.97 8.52 10.44
N GLU A 311 7.64 8.79 9.18
CA GLU A 311 6.90 10.01 8.78
C GLU A 311 5.53 10.09 9.47
N TYR A 312 4.81 8.96 9.57
CA TYR A 312 3.55 8.88 10.30
C TYR A 312 3.76 9.05 11.81
N MET A 313 4.80 8.45 12.38
CA MET A 313 5.12 8.59 13.80
C MET A 313 5.52 10.04 14.16
N ALA A 314 6.34 10.70 13.35
CA ALA A 314 6.69 12.10 13.55
C ALA A 314 5.44 12.99 13.53
N SER A 315 4.55 12.77 12.55
CA SER A 315 3.25 13.47 12.48
C SER A 315 2.36 13.19 13.70
N ALA A 316 2.40 11.97 14.25
CA ALA A 316 1.67 11.62 15.47
C ALA A 316 2.25 12.32 16.71
N TYR A 317 3.57 12.40 16.84
CA TYR A 317 4.22 13.18 17.89
C TYR A 317 3.85 14.66 17.82
N GLU A 318 3.87 15.26 16.62
CA GLU A 318 3.39 16.64 16.38
C GLU A 318 1.95 16.84 16.86
N GLN A 319 1.03 15.91 16.59
CA GLN A 319 -0.37 15.98 17.05
C GLN A 319 -0.54 15.89 18.57
N THR A 320 0.47 15.34 19.26
CA THR A 320 0.48 15.22 20.72
C THR A 320 1.28 16.32 21.43
N ASP A 321 1.74 17.33 20.69
CA ASP A 321 2.62 18.41 21.16
C ASP A 321 4.01 17.92 21.63
N ALA A 322 4.40 16.71 21.26
CA ALA A 322 5.68 16.08 21.54
C ALA A 322 6.72 16.45 20.47
N PHE A 323 6.99 17.76 20.33
CA PHE A 323 7.77 18.30 19.21
C PHE A 323 9.25 17.89 19.24
N GLU A 324 9.82 17.64 20.42
CA GLU A 324 11.21 17.18 20.56
C GLU A 324 11.35 15.74 20.04
N GLU A 325 10.43 14.86 20.41
CA GLU A 325 10.35 13.49 19.91
C GLU A 325 10.10 13.46 18.40
N ALA A 326 9.21 14.32 17.89
CA ALA A 326 9.01 14.47 16.45
C ALA A 326 10.31 14.86 15.73
N ALA A 327 11.08 15.81 16.29
CA ALA A 327 12.34 16.25 15.71
C ALA A 327 13.37 15.12 15.67
N HIS A 328 13.49 14.32 16.74
CA HIS A 328 14.36 13.14 16.76
C HIS A 328 13.98 12.08 15.71
N VAL A 329 12.68 11.84 15.50
CA VAL A 329 12.25 10.93 14.42
C VAL A 329 12.67 11.48 13.05
N TRP A 330 12.60 12.79 12.84
CA TRP A 330 13.09 13.42 11.61
C TRP A 330 14.61 13.37 11.46
N GLU A 331 15.39 13.43 12.55
CA GLU A 331 16.85 13.18 12.52
C GLU A 331 17.14 11.77 11.99
N GLU A 332 16.42 10.77 12.48
CA GLU A 332 16.60 9.39 12.00
C GLU A 332 16.15 9.22 10.54
N ILE A 333 15.11 9.95 10.09
CA ILE A 333 14.71 9.97 8.67
C ILE A 333 15.83 10.61 7.83
N LEU A 334 16.45 11.68 8.32
CA LEU A 334 17.56 12.37 7.64
C LEU A 334 18.75 11.43 7.43
N GLU A 335 19.09 10.57 8.39
CA GLU A 335 20.19 9.61 8.23
C GLU A 335 19.95 8.60 7.09
N LEU A 336 18.67 8.31 6.78
CA LEU A 336 18.25 7.37 5.74
C LEU A 336 17.90 8.04 4.40
N GLU A 337 17.89 9.37 4.33
CA GLU A 337 17.51 10.11 3.13
C GLU A 337 18.73 10.51 2.29
N SER A 338 18.67 10.25 0.99
CA SER A 338 19.74 10.57 0.04
C SER A 338 19.31 11.56 -1.04
N GLU A 339 18.00 11.76 -1.24
CA GLU A 339 17.48 12.72 -2.20
C GLU A 339 17.54 14.14 -1.64
N GLU A 340 18.38 14.99 -2.21
CA GLU A 340 18.61 16.38 -1.77
C GLU A 340 17.33 17.17 -1.48
N LYS A 341 16.32 17.08 -2.37
CA LYS A 341 15.03 17.78 -2.19
C LYS A 341 14.30 17.32 -0.93
N LYS A 342 14.30 16.03 -0.63
CA LYS A 342 13.66 15.49 0.58
C LYS A 342 14.48 15.83 1.81
N ARG A 343 15.81 15.78 1.72
CA ARG A 343 16.69 16.23 2.82
C ARG A 343 16.42 17.70 3.16
N GLU A 344 16.21 18.55 2.16
CA GLU A 344 15.81 19.94 2.34
C GLU A 344 14.49 20.06 3.13
N GLU A 345 13.47 19.27 2.78
CA GLU A 345 12.20 19.20 3.49
C GLU A 345 12.36 18.73 4.95
N VAL A 346 13.20 17.71 5.18
CA VAL A 346 13.49 17.18 6.52
C VAL A 346 14.20 18.24 7.38
N TYR A 347 15.21 18.93 6.85
CA TYR A 347 15.87 20.03 7.54
C TYR A 347 14.90 21.16 7.92
N LYS A 348 14.00 21.55 7.00
CA LYS A 348 12.95 22.55 7.27
C LYS A 348 12.04 22.09 8.40
N LYS A 349 11.58 20.84 8.36
CA LYS A 349 10.71 20.23 9.38
C LYS A 349 11.38 20.23 10.75
N MET A 350 12.60 19.72 10.85
CA MET A 350 13.37 19.69 12.10
C MET A 350 13.56 21.09 12.69
N ALA A 351 13.93 22.08 11.88
CA ALA A 351 14.15 23.44 12.36
C ALA A 351 12.87 24.07 12.92
N VAL A 352 11.72 23.83 12.28
CA VAL A 352 10.41 24.28 12.78
C VAL A 352 10.05 23.59 14.10
N LEU A 353 10.31 22.28 14.23
CA LEU A 353 10.00 21.52 15.45
C LEU A 353 10.88 21.94 16.63
N TYR A 354 12.19 22.09 16.42
CA TYR A 354 13.08 22.60 17.45
C TYR A 354 12.75 24.03 17.88
N GLU A 355 12.29 24.87 16.95
CA GLU A 355 11.79 26.19 17.30
C GLU A 355 10.52 26.08 18.16
N ALA A 356 9.59 25.19 17.81
CA ALA A 356 8.32 25.00 18.51
C ALA A 356 8.50 24.49 19.95
N CYS A 357 9.47 23.61 20.21
CA CYS A 357 9.82 23.18 21.57
C CYS A 357 10.76 24.15 22.32
N GLY A 358 11.12 25.28 21.71
CA GLY A 358 11.96 26.31 22.33
C GLY A 358 13.47 26.03 22.30
N GLN A 359 13.90 24.95 21.64
CA GLN A 359 15.32 24.62 21.42
C GLN A 359 15.91 25.46 20.28
N LYS A 360 15.99 26.78 20.48
CA LYS A 360 16.45 27.75 19.46
C LYS A 360 17.83 27.42 18.88
N GLU A 361 18.77 26.99 19.72
CA GLU A 361 20.12 26.62 19.30
C GLU A 361 20.10 25.41 18.36
N MET A 362 19.27 24.41 18.65
CA MET A 362 19.10 23.24 17.77
C MET A 362 18.45 23.64 16.45
N ALA A 363 17.44 24.51 16.47
CA ALA A 363 16.81 25.01 15.24
C ALA A 363 17.80 25.75 14.32
N LEU A 364 18.67 26.59 14.90
CA LEU A 364 19.74 27.29 14.18
C LEU A 364 20.79 26.32 13.65
N ASN A 365 21.28 25.40 14.49
CA ASN A 365 22.27 24.40 14.09
C ASN A 365 21.76 23.49 12.96
N THR A 366 20.48 23.12 12.99
CA THR A 366 19.82 22.38 11.91
C THR A 366 19.85 23.17 10.60
N CYS A 367 19.55 24.47 10.63
CA CYS A 367 19.63 25.30 9.43
C CYS A 367 21.07 25.46 8.94
N ILE A 368 22.04 25.66 9.84
CA ILE A 368 23.47 25.76 9.47
C ILE A 368 23.94 24.47 8.79
N LYS A 369 23.63 23.31 9.36
CA LYS A 369 23.93 21.99 8.76
C LYS A 369 23.27 21.84 7.40
N GLY A 370 21.96 22.11 7.32
CA GLY A 370 21.20 21.98 6.07
C GLY A 370 21.70 22.88 4.97
N VAL A 371 22.05 24.12 5.27
CA VAL A 371 22.59 25.07 4.28
C VAL A 371 24.05 24.77 3.91
N GLY A 372 24.83 24.21 4.84
CA GLY A 372 26.18 23.73 4.55
C GLY A 372 26.19 22.50 3.65
N GLU A 373 25.16 21.66 3.74
CA GLU A 373 25.00 20.50 2.85
C GLU A 373 24.32 20.87 1.52
N LEU A 374 23.31 21.74 1.55
CA LEU A 374 22.49 22.14 0.42
C LEU A 374 22.71 23.63 0.13
N GLU A 375 23.89 23.96 -0.42
CA GLU A 375 24.35 25.34 -0.60
C GLU A 375 23.39 26.21 -1.44
N ASP A 376 22.66 25.60 -2.38
CA ASP A 376 21.72 26.29 -3.28
C ASP A 376 20.29 26.40 -2.72
N SER A 377 20.03 25.91 -1.50
CA SER A 377 18.71 25.99 -0.88
C SER A 377 18.40 27.41 -0.39
N LYS A 378 17.66 28.15 -1.21
CA LYS A 378 17.12 29.47 -0.88
C LYS A 378 16.21 29.41 0.34
N ASP A 379 15.36 28.39 0.41
CA ASP A 379 14.35 28.30 1.46
C ASP A 379 14.99 27.98 2.83
N LEU A 380 16.04 27.13 2.91
CA LEU A 380 16.79 26.94 4.14
C LEU A 380 17.57 28.20 4.54
N GLY A 381 18.13 28.92 3.56
CA GLY A 381 18.75 30.23 3.80
C GLY A 381 17.78 31.25 4.39
N ILE A 382 16.57 31.36 3.82
CA ILE A 382 15.49 32.23 4.33
C ILE A 382 15.08 31.79 5.74
N LEU A 383 14.95 30.49 5.99
CA LEU A 383 14.61 29.96 7.31
C LEU A 383 15.67 30.30 8.37
N HIS A 384 16.96 30.19 8.00
CA HIS A 384 18.08 30.58 8.86
C HIS A 384 18.04 32.08 9.18
N ILE A 385 17.88 32.95 8.16
CA ILE A 385 17.77 34.40 8.35
C ILE A 385 16.62 34.74 9.30
N ARG A 386 15.45 34.12 9.12
CA ARG A 386 14.29 34.32 10.01
C ARG A 386 14.63 33.97 11.46
N LEU A 387 15.25 32.81 11.70
CA LEU A 387 15.61 32.39 13.05
C LEU A 387 16.61 33.35 13.70
N LEU A 388 17.62 33.81 12.95
CA LEU A 388 18.59 34.81 13.43
C LEU A 388 17.93 36.14 13.76
N CYS A 389 17.06 36.65 12.88
CA CYS A 389 16.41 37.95 13.08
C CYS A 389 15.42 37.93 14.26
N LYS A 390 14.77 36.79 14.49
CA LYS A 390 13.82 36.60 15.59
C LYS A 390 14.51 36.49 16.95
N ASP A 391 15.74 35.97 17.02
CA ASP A 391 16.41 35.77 18.29
C ASP A 391 17.10 37.05 18.80
N THR A 392 16.54 37.63 19.86
CA THR A 392 17.07 38.86 20.48
C THR A 392 18.43 38.68 21.14
N ALA A 393 18.86 37.43 21.38
CA ALA A 393 20.19 37.14 21.91
C ALA A 393 21.30 37.26 20.85
N ILE A 394 20.93 37.25 19.57
CA ILE A 394 21.86 37.30 18.44
C ILE A 394 22.13 38.75 18.05
N SER A 395 23.40 39.09 17.82
CA SER A 395 23.77 40.44 17.43
C SER A 395 23.25 40.77 16.03
N ARG A 396 22.76 42.01 15.85
CA ARG A 396 22.27 42.46 14.55
C ARG A 396 23.38 42.46 13.50
N GLU A 397 24.63 42.68 13.91
CA GLU A 397 25.80 42.57 13.05
C GLU A 397 25.97 41.17 12.47
N LEU A 398 25.75 40.12 13.28
CA LEU A 398 25.80 38.73 12.80
C LEU A 398 24.69 38.47 11.79
N CYS A 399 23.45 38.91 12.08
CA CYS A 399 22.33 38.79 11.15
C CYS A 399 22.63 39.48 9.80
N VAL A 400 23.16 40.72 9.83
CA VAL A 400 23.54 41.47 8.63
C VAL A 400 24.60 40.72 7.83
N GLN A 401 25.63 40.20 8.48
CA GLN A 401 26.69 39.44 7.83
C GLN A 401 26.15 38.20 7.13
N THR A 402 25.31 37.42 7.81
CA THR A 402 24.70 36.21 7.24
C THR A 402 23.77 36.53 6.07
N ILE A 403 22.96 37.59 6.16
CA ILE A 403 22.11 38.01 5.04
C ILE A 403 22.95 38.44 3.84
N ARG A 404 24.03 39.21 4.06
CA ARG A 404 24.95 39.62 3.00
C ARG A 404 25.60 38.42 2.32
N GLU A 405 26.04 37.42 3.10
CA GLU A 405 26.59 36.17 2.57
C GLU A 405 25.58 35.43 1.68
N TYR A 406 24.33 35.29 2.14
CA TYR A 406 23.29 34.62 1.35
C TYR A 406 22.92 35.36 0.08
N ILE A 407 22.83 36.68 0.10
CA ILE A 407 22.55 37.47 -1.11
C ILE A 407 23.73 37.36 -2.10
N GLY A 408 24.97 37.40 -1.59
CA GLY A 408 26.16 37.23 -2.43
C GLY A 408 26.24 35.85 -3.09
N ARG A 409 25.86 34.79 -2.36
CA ARG A 409 25.86 33.42 -2.88
C ARG A 409 24.64 33.10 -3.75
N MET A 410 23.46 33.59 -3.37
CA MET A 410 22.17 33.28 -3.99
C MET A 410 21.35 34.58 -4.22
N PRO A 411 21.68 35.39 -5.23
CA PRO A 411 21.03 36.68 -5.46
C PRO A 411 19.51 36.59 -5.65
N GLU A 412 19.00 35.47 -6.18
CA GLU A 412 17.57 35.30 -6.42
C GLU A 412 16.76 35.10 -5.12
N ILE A 413 17.41 35.03 -3.95
CA ILE A 413 16.72 35.08 -2.64
C ILE A 413 15.91 36.38 -2.50
N LEU A 414 16.34 37.47 -3.15
CA LEU A 414 15.63 38.76 -3.16
C LEU A 414 14.28 38.70 -3.89
N GLU A 415 14.13 37.76 -4.82
CA GLU A 415 12.90 37.56 -5.60
C GLU A 415 11.88 36.69 -4.86
N LYS A 416 12.29 35.99 -3.80
CA LYS A 416 11.42 35.10 -3.02
C LYS A 416 10.45 35.90 -2.16
N GLU A 417 9.16 35.60 -2.29
CA GLU A 417 8.09 36.25 -1.49
C GLU A 417 8.32 36.11 0.01
N GLU A 418 8.84 34.97 0.46
CA GLU A 418 9.12 34.69 1.88
C GLU A 418 10.22 35.61 2.41
N PHE A 419 11.28 35.86 1.64
CA PHE A 419 12.32 36.81 2.03
C PHE A 419 11.79 38.25 2.05
N GLN A 420 10.98 38.65 1.06
CA GLN A 420 10.36 39.97 1.02
C GLN A 420 9.43 40.22 2.22
N LYS A 421 8.80 39.17 2.77
CA LYS A 421 8.05 39.27 4.03
C LYS A 421 8.99 39.57 5.20
N LEU A 422 10.12 38.86 5.31
CA LEU A 422 11.14 39.13 6.33
C LEU A 422 11.71 40.55 6.23
N GLN A 423 11.91 41.05 5.00
CA GLN A 423 12.37 42.43 4.80
C GLN A 423 11.42 43.46 5.40
N LYS A 424 10.11 43.22 5.30
CA LYS A 424 9.10 44.10 5.91
C LYS A 424 9.03 43.92 7.42
N GLU A 425 9.09 42.67 7.90
CA GLU A 425 8.93 42.33 9.33
C GLU A 425 10.10 42.83 10.18
N TYR A 426 11.33 42.68 9.69
CA TYR A 426 12.57 43.05 10.41
C TYR A 426 13.24 44.31 9.84
N GLU A 427 12.52 45.06 8.98
CA GLU A 427 13.01 46.27 8.33
C GLU A 427 14.37 46.08 7.62
N ILE A 428 14.57 44.92 6.99
CA ILE A 428 15.81 44.59 6.28
C ILE A 428 15.85 45.38 4.97
N ARG A 429 16.87 46.23 4.81
CA ARG A 429 17.15 46.99 3.58
C ARG A 429 18.37 46.42 2.88
N VAL A 430 18.28 46.33 1.56
CA VAL A 430 19.36 45.86 0.70
C VAL A 430 19.53 46.86 -0.44
N GLU A 431 20.72 47.46 -0.57
CA GLU A 431 21.09 48.33 -1.69
C GLU A 431 22.46 47.89 -2.22
N GLY A 432 22.46 47.22 -3.39
CA GLY A 432 23.68 46.61 -3.91
C GLY A 432 24.18 45.50 -2.97
N GLU A 433 25.43 45.62 -2.50
CA GLU A 433 26.06 44.69 -1.56
C GLU A 433 25.86 45.06 -0.08
N GLU A 434 25.23 46.21 0.18
CA GLU A 434 25.00 46.69 1.54
C GLU A 434 23.66 46.22 2.10
N VAL A 435 23.69 45.79 3.36
CA VAL A 435 22.54 45.24 4.08
C VAL A 435 22.41 45.95 5.43
N TRP A 436 21.20 46.38 5.77
CA TRP A 436 20.86 46.98 7.06
C TRP A 436 19.61 46.30 7.63
N ILE A 437 19.52 46.23 8.96
CA ILE A 437 18.34 45.72 9.67
C ILE A 437 17.87 46.83 10.62
N GLY A 438 16.56 47.08 10.66
CA GLY A 438 15.99 48.04 11.63
C GLY A 438 16.10 47.52 13.06
N ASN A 439 16.01 48.45 14.02
CA ASN A 439 16.15 48.13 15.45
C ASN A 439 15.00 47.28 15.98
#